data_AF-A0A538D5E4-F1
#
_entry.id   AF-A0A538D5E4-F1
#
_cell.length_a   1.000
_cell.length_b   1.000
_cell.length_c   1.000
_cell.angle_alpha   90.00
_cell.angle_beta   90.00
_cell.angle_gamma   90.00
#
_symmetry.space_group_name_H-M   'P 1'
#
loop_
_entity.id
_entity.type
_entity.pdbx_description
1 polymer ?
#
loop_
_entity_poly.entity_id
_entity_poly.type
_entity_poly.pdbx_seq_one_letter_code
_entity_poly.pdbx_strand_id
1 'polypeptide(L)' 'MSHEGVALVGQHVRVRCELIEVQGRHLSFAVTVDGPAGAVSKGTHRRAVVDPSRFARPEDA' A
#
# COMPACT_ATOMS: atom_id res chain seq x y z
N MET A 1 -9.84 0.14 -5.64
CA MET A 1 -9.44 -0.96 -4.73
C MET A 1 -10.65 -1.85 -4.55
N SER A 2 -10.44 -3.17 -4.59
CA SER A 2 -11.46 -4.20 -4.40
C SER A 2 -11.28 -4.89 -3.05
N HIS A 3 -12.36 -5.49 -2.55
CA HIS A 3 -12.33 -6.44 -1.43
C HIS A 3 -12.97 -7.72 -1.93
N GLU A 4 -12.16 -8.74 -2.21
CA GLU A 4 -12.53 -9.95 -2.96
C GLU A 4 -12.70 -11.18 -2.04
N GLY A 5 -12.06 -11.18 -0.87
CA GLY A 5 -12.09 -12.30 0.05
C GLY A 5 -11.86 -11.87 1.49
N VAL A 6 -12.17 -12.76 2.43
CA VAL A 6 -12.02 -12.53 3.86
C VAL A 6 -10.57 -12.72 4.30
N ALA A 7 -10.08 -11.86 5.19
CA ALA A 7 -8.86 -12.07 5.96
C ALA A 7 -9.23 -12.08 7.44
N LEU A 8 -9.06 -13.23 8.10
CA LEU A 8 -9.39 -13.36 9.52
C LEU A 8 -8.21 -12.95 10.40
N VAL A 9 -8.52 -12.47 11.61
CA VAL A 9 -7.51 -12.15 12.62
C VAL A 9 -6.62 -13.36 12.89
N GLY A 10 -5.31 -13.14 12.96
CA GLY A 10 -4.31 -14.19 13.16
C GLY A 10 -3.86 -14.92 11.90
N GLN A 11 -4.49 -14.67 10.73
CA GLN A 11 -4.01 -15.22 9.47
C GLN A 11 -2.81 -14.43 8.92
N HIS A 12 -1.85 -15.16 8.36
CA HIS A 12 -0.80 -14.56 7.55
C HIS A 12 -1.35 -14.25 6.15
N VAL A 13 -1.26 -12.98 5.75
CA VAL A 13 -1.51 -12.56 4.37
C VAL A 13 -0.19 -12.20 3.70
N ARG A 14 -0.10 -12.43 2.40
CA ARG A 14 1.01 -11.98 1.56
C ARG A 14 0.56 -10.74 0.80
N VAL A 15 1.23 -9.62 1.06
CA VAL A 15 1.05 -8.37 0.32
C VAL A 15 2.20 -8.22 -0.67
N ARG A 16 1.88 -7.99 -1.94
CA ARG A 16 2.86 -7.62 -2.96
C ARG A 16 2.56 -6.20 -3.44
N CYS A 17 3.58 -5.35 -3.42
CA CYS A 17 3.52 -3.98 -3.92
C CYS A 17 4.50 -3.85 -5.09
N GLU A 18 3.98 -3.75 -6.29
CA GLU A 18 4.78 -3.55 -7.50
C GLU A 18 4.74 -2.07 -7.90
N LEU A 19 5.92 -1.45 -8.07
CA LEU A 19 6.01 -0.08 -8.57
C LEU A 19 5.69 -0.09 -10.06
N ILE A 20 4.57 0.53 -10.44
CA ILE A 20 4.08 0.54 -11.83
C ILE A 20 4.32 1.87 -12.54
N GLU A 21 4.60 2.94 -11.79
CA GLU A 21 4.83 4.27 -12.38
C GLU A 21 5.67 5.17 -11.44
N VAL A 22 6.57 5.96 -12.04
CA VAL A 22 7.29 7.06 -11.37
C VAL A 22 7.09 8.35 -12.17
N GLN A 23 6.47 9.36 -11.55
CA GLN A 23 6.21 10.68 -12.14
C GLN A 23 6.75 11.78 -11.23
N GLY A 24 8.00 12.17 -11.46
CA GLY A 24 8.74 13.06 -10.58
C GLY A 24 8.78 12.50 -9.16
N ARG A 25 8.21 13.21 -8.19
CA ARG A 25 8.14 12.76 -6.79
C ARG A 25 6.99 11.79 -6.50
N HIS A 26 6.09 11.55 -7.44
CA HIS A 26 4.93 10.67 -7.24
C HIS A 26 5.21 9.26 -7.74
N LEU A 27 4.81 8.27 -6.95
CA LEU A 27 4.96 6.85 -7.26
C LEU A 27 3.58 6.19 -7.22
N SER A 28 3.28 5.35 -8.20
CA SER A 28 2.07 4.53 -8.25
C SER A 28 2.44 3.06 -8.08
N PHE A 29 1.77 2.36 -7.18
CA PHE A 29 1.99 0.94 -6.91
C PHE A 29 0.73 0.14 -7.23
N ALA A 30 0.88 -0.99 -7.91
CA ALA A 30 -0.12 -2.04 -7.93
C ALA A 30 0.05 -2.91 -6.68
N VAL A 31 -1.04 -3.10 -5.92
CA VAL A 31 -1.04 -3.85 -4.67
C VAL A 31 -1.96 -5.05 -4.81
N THR A 32 -1.43 -6.24 -4.50
CA THR A 32 -2.21 -7.47 -4.39
C THR A 32 -2.05 -8.06 -2.99
N VAL A 33 -3.15 -8.57 -2.44
CA VAL A 33 -3.19 -9.22 -1.13
C VAL A 33 -3.78 -10.61 -1.30
N ASP A 34 -2.99 -11.61 -0.93
CA ASP A 34 -3.39 -13.01 -0.95
C ASP A 34 -3.40 -13.55 0.49
N GLY A 35 -4.49 -14.22 0.88
CA GLY A 35 -4.62 -14.92 2.14
C GLY A 35 -4.60 -16.44 1.95
N PRO A 36 -4.75 -17.22 3.03
CA PRO A 36 -4.75 -18.69 2.94
C PRO A 36 -5.88 -19.25 2.06
N ALA A 37 -7.00 -18.54 1.94
CA ALA A 37 -8.16 -18.93 1.14
C ALA A 37 -8.15 -18.34 -0.29
N GLY A 38 -7.06 -17.67 -0.70
CA GLY A 38 -6.93 -17.04 -2.01
C GLY A 38 -6.91 -15.50 -1.95
N ALA A 39 -7.29 -14.86 -3.05
CA ALA A 39 -7.23 -13.41 -3.19
C ALA A 39 -8.13 -12.70 -2.17
N VAL A 40 -7.56 -11.76 -1.42
CA VAL A 40 -8.26 -10.94 -0.43
C VAL A 40 -8.61 -9.58 -1.02
N SER A 41 -7.65 -8.93 -1.69
CA SER A 41 -7.83 -7.57 -2.20
C SER A 41 -6.85 -7.26 -3.32
N LYS A 42 -7.25 -6.37 -4.23
CA LYS A 42 -6.38 -5.75 -5.22
C LYS A 42 -6.63 -4.25 -5.28
N GLY A 43 -5.61 -3.47 -5.62
CA GLY A 43 -5.78 -2.03 -5.76
C GLY A 43 -4.54 -1.31 -6.23
N THR A 44 -4.64 0.01 -6.27
CA THR A 44 -3.52 0.91 -6.51
C THR A 44 -3.27 1.76 -5.27
N HIS A 45 -2.00 2.03 -4.98
CA HIS A 45 -1.59 2.91 -3.90
C HIS A 45 -0.63 3.97 -4.44
N ARG A 46 -0.89 5.25 -4.13
CA ARG A 46 -0.07 6.37 -4.60
C ARG A 46 0.71 6.96 -3.43
N ARG A 47 2.01 7.19 -3.63
CA ARG A 47 2.88 7.87 -2.66
C ARG A 47 3.56 9.07 -3.29
N ALA A 48 4.00 10.00 -2.46
CA ALA A 48 4.89 11.07 -2.86
C ALA A 48 6.13 11.07 -1.96
N VAL A 49 7.31 11.28 -2.56
CA VAL A 49 8.52 11.62 -1.80
C VAL A 49 8.35 13.04 -1.27
N VAL A 50 8.68 13.24 0.01
CA VAL A 50 8.57 14.51 0.74
C VAL A 50 9.86 14.79 1.48
N ASP A 51 10.16 16.07 1.69
CA ASP A 51 11.20 16.53 2.61
C ASP A 51 10.64 16.51 4.04
N PRO A 52 11.13 15.63 4.94
CA PRO A 52 10.59 15.51 6.29
C PRO A 52 10.68 16.82 7.08
N SER A 53 11.72 17.64 6.88
CA SER A 53 11.87 18.90 7.64
C SER A 53 10.82 19.95 7.27
N ARG A 54 10.12 19.76 6.14
CA ARG A 54 9.03 20.62 5.67
C ARG A 54 7.66 19.98 5.83
N PHE A 55 7.60 18.70 6.19
CA PHE A 55 6.38 17.91 6.26
C PHE A 55 5.99 17.51 7.69
N ALA A 56 6.97 17.38 8.60
CA ALA A 56 6.73 17.08 10.00
C ALA A 56 5.78 18.10 10.63
N ARG A 57 4.78 17.63 11.36
CA ARG A 57 3.93 18.49 12.18
C ARG A 57 4.68 18.88 13.46
N PRO A 58 4.32 20.00 14.11
CA PRO A 58 4.97 20.43 15.36
C PRO A 58 4.97 19.37 16.47
N GLU A 59 4.05 18.42 16.42
CA GLU A 59 3.81 17.34 17.37
C GLU A 59 4.58 16.04 17.03
N ASP A 60 5.31 16.00 15.89
CA ASP A 60 6.20 14.91 15.49
C ASP A 60 7.66 15.11 15.95
N ALA A 61 7.94 16.19 16.71
CA ALA A 61 9.28 16.63 17.16
C ALA A 61 9.63 16.23 18.60
#